data_AF-A0A7C6UNI7-F1
#
_entry.id   AF-A0A7C6UNI7-F1
#
_cell.length_a   1.000
_cell.length_b   1.000
_cell.length_c   1.000
_cell.angle_alpha   90.00
_cell.angle_beta   90.00
_cell.angle_gamma   90.00
#
_symmetry.space_group_name_H-M   'P 1'
#
loop_
_entity.id
_entity.type
_entity.pdbx_description
1 polymer ?
#
loop_
_entity_poly.entity_id
_entity_poly.type
_entity_poly.pdbx_seq_one_letter_code
_entity_poly.pdbx_strand_id
1 'polypeptide(L)'
;MSEAKIAQVTPGECPPEGCPPFTRIECIAVDKIYDSCFQIHDLTRDTTVKFKNDFEEGGVIPCAQNGDIECQEVSRTDVGGGFFTITVLVTVPITLTNPNDPTETEDKEFTFTKTVTLCCPEGVDPDCSESIINFCNCVITDVSGGPSNPGERTLSLTCTLQICLVLKCILRVQLLVPSYGFCVPAPCVTLPGVCPPTPPAQCF
;
A
#
# COMPACT_ATOMS: atom_id res chain seq x y z
N MET A 1 37.59 22.86 34.58
CA MET A 1 36.80 22.54 33.38
C MET A 1 35.84 21.43 33.78
N SER A 2 34.57 21.76 34.02
CA SER A 2 33.57 20.74 34.37
C SER A 2 33.11 20.06 33.08
N GLU A 3 33.30 18.75 32.98
CA GLU A 3 32.69 17.94 31.94
C GLU A 3 31.18 18.13 32.00
N ALA A 4 30.60 18.68 30.94
CA ALA A 4 29.16 18.69 30.78
C ALA A 4 28.72 17.24 30.64
N LYS A 5 28.00 16.71 31.65
CA LYS A 5 27.29 15.45 31.53
C LYS A 5 26.32 15.59 30.36
N ILE A 6 26.67 14.98 29.22
CA ILE A 6 25.76 14.87 28.09
C ILE A 6 24.63 13.95 28.57
N ALA A 7 23.49 14.55 28.92
CA ALA A 7 22.29 13.80 29.24
C ALA A 7 21.93 12.95 28.01
N GLN A 8 21.77 11.65 28.20
CA GLN A 8 21.39 10.74 27.14
C GLN A 8 19.99 11.13 26.67
N VAL A 9 19.88 11.68 25.46
CA VAL A 9 18.59 12.06 24.86
C VAL A 9 17.90 10.79 24.39
N THR A 10 16.71 10.53 24.93
CA THR A 10 15.85 9.41 24.52
C THR A 10 14.63 9.96 23.77
N PRO A 11 14.01 9.17 22.89
CA PRO A 11 12.69 9.51 22.34
C PRO A 11 11.68 9.80 23.47
N GLY A 12 10.81 10.77 23.27
CA GLY A 12 9.79 11.19 24.23
C GLY A 12 9.46 12.67 24.11
N GLU A 13 8.53 13.14 24.94
CA GLU A 13 8.19 14.56 25.02
C GLU A 13 9.36 15.39 25.56
N CYS A 14 9.52 16.62 25.07
CA CYS A 14 10.45 17.56 25.67
C CYS A 14 9.99 17.89 27.09
N PRO A 15 10.91 18.01 28.07
CA PRO A 15 10.59 18.56 29.37
C PRO A 15 10.01 19.98 29.28
N PRO A 16 9.22 20.44 30.27
CA PRO A 16 8.66 21.80 30.28
C PRO A 16 9.72 22.91 30.19
N GLU A 17 10.92 22.66 30.73
CA GLU A 17 12.08 23.56 30.62
C GLU A 17 12.72 23.62 29.21
N GLY A 18 12.25 22.80 28.27
CA GLY A 18 12.69 22.73 26.89
C GLY A 18 13.58 21.53 26.59
N CYS A 19 13.63 21.13 25.31
CA CYS A 19 14.56 20.10 24.86
C CYS A 19 16.02 20.61 24.92
N PRO A 20 17.00 19.72 25.18
CA PRO A 20 18.41 20.05 25.06
C PRO A 20 18.73 20.65 23.68
N PRO A 21 19.84 21.39 23.51
CA PRO A 21 20.25 21.82 22.17
C PRO A 21 20.63 20.61 21.31
N PHE A 22 20.20 20.61 20.05
CA PHE A 22 20.53 19.56 19.08
C PHE A 22 22.04 19.52 18.80
N THR A 23 22.56 18.34 18.43
CA THR A 23 24.00 18.15 18.20
C THR A 23 24.39 18.39 16.75
N ARG A 24 23.43 18.30 15.81
CA ARG A 24 23.60 18.55 14.38
C ARG A 24 22.26 18.74 13.68
N ILE A 25 22.32 19.21 12.44
CA ILE A 25 21.19 19.29 11.52
C ILE A 25 21.36 18.14 10.51
N GLU A 26 20.35 17.28 10.42
CA GLU A 26 20.30 16.21 9.43
C GLU A 26 19.41 16.63 8.26
N CYS A 27 19.85 16.34 7.05
CA CYS A 27 19.04 16.51 5.85
C CYS A 27 18.39 15.17 5.52
N ILE A 28 17.07 15.07 5.71
CA ILE A 28 16.32 13.83 5.45
C ILE A 28 15.45 13.98 4.20
N ALA A 29 15.47 12.97 3.35
CA ALA A 29 14.58 12.88 2.21
C ALA A 29 13.31 12.12 2.62
N VAL A 30 12.16 12.78 2.54
CA VAL A 30 10.86 12.25 2.95
C VAL A 30 9.78 12.64 1.96
N ASP A 31 8.66 11.92 1.99
CA ASP A 31 7.50 12.27 1.17
C ASP A 31 6.56 13.14 1.99
N LYS A 32 6.34 14.38 1.53
CA LYS A 32 5.35 15.28 2.11
C LYS A 32 4.00 14.98 1.49
N ILE A 33 3.05 14.59 2.31
CA ILE A 33 1.65 14.38 1.92
C ILE A 33 0.94 15.74 2.01
N TYR A 34 0.42 16.24 0.87
CA TYR A 34 -0.37 17.47 0.82
C TYR A 34 -1.83 17.23 1.15
N ASP A 35 -2.38 16.13 0.66
CA ASP A 35 -3.75 15.69 0.88
C ASP A 35 -3.85 14.18 0.68
N SER A 36 -4.88 13.57 1.24
CA SER A 36 -5.19 12.16 1.03
C SER A 36 -6.67 11.87 1.17
N CYS A 37 -7.14 10.86 0.45
CA CYS A 37 -8.49 10.33 0.61
C CYS A 37 -8.47 8.80 0.53
N PHE A 38 -9.44 8.16 1.16
CA PHE A 38 -9.68 6.73 1.02
C PHE A 38 -11.10 6.50 0.47
N GLN A 39 -11.26 5.49 -0.37
CA GLN A 39 -12.56 5.04 -0.86
C GLN A 39 -12.57 3.53 -1.09
N ILE A 40 -13.72 2.91 -0.86
CA ILE A 40 -13.96 1.54 -1.33
C ILE A 40 -14.39 1.61 -2.80
N HIS A 41 -13.74 0.81 -3.63
CA HIS A 41 -14.05 0.68 -5.06
C HIS A 41 -14.33 -0.77 -5.40
N ASP A 42 -15.55 -1.05 -5.85
CA ASP A 42 -15.94 -2.36 -6.38
C ASP A 42 -15.70 -2.38 -7.89
N LEU A 43 -15.01 -3.41 -8.36
CA LEU A 43 -14.63 -3.60 -9.77
C LEU A 43 -15.02 -5.01 -10.21
N THR A 44 -15.78 -5.11 -11.30
CA THR A 44 -16.08 -6.38 -11.97
C THR A 44 -15.43 -6.40 -13.35
N ARG A 45 -14.63 -7.43 -13.63
CA ARG A 45 -13.93 -7.60 -14.91
C ARG A 45 -13.94 -9.05 -15.38
N ASP A 46 -14.17 -9.20 -16.67
CA ASP A 46 -14.03 -10.48 -17.34
C ASP A 46 -12.59 -10.69 -17.79
N THR A 47 -12.11 -11.92 -17.66
CA THR A 47 -10.77 -12.33 -18.07
C THR A 47 -10.78 -13.80 -18.49
N THR A 48 -9.67 -14.26 -19.04
CA THR A 48 -9.49 -15.68 -19.37
C THR A 48 -8.20 -16.19 -18.78
N VAL A 49 -8.21 -17.44 -18.30
CA VAL A 49 -7.02 -18.16 -17.84
C VAL A 49 -6.90 -19.52 -18.51
N LYS A 50 -5.70 -20.07 -18.52
CA LYS A 50 -5.46 -21.44 -18.97
C LYS A 50 -4.90 -22.26 -17.83
N PHE A 51 -5.71 -23.20 -17.36
CA PHE A 51 -5.32 -24.14 -16.32
C PHE A 51 -5.47 -25.57 -16.80
N LYS A 52 -4.61 -26.43 -16.26
CA LYS A 52 -4.78 -27.87 -16.37
C LYS A 52 -5.86 -28.29 -15.38
N ASN A 53 -6.43 -29.48 -15.55
CA ASN A 53 -7.60 -30.02 -14.84
C ASN A 53 -8.95 -29.71 -15.52
N ASP A 54 -9.96 -30.48 -15.12
CA ASP A 54 -11.35 -30.24 -15.50
C ASP A 54 -11.97 -29.25 -14.50
N PHE A 55 -12.78 -28.34 -15.03
CA PHE A 55 -13.47 -27.31 -14.29
C PHE A 55 -14.95 -27.29 -14.70
N GLU A 56 -15.79 -26.80 -13.81
CA GLU A 56 -17.22 -26.62 -14.05
C GLU A 56 -17.58 -25.14 -13.95
N GLU A 57 -18.59 -24.73 -14.72
CA GLU A 57 -19.18 -23.40 -14.60
C GLU A 57 -19.68 -23.16 -13.16
N GLY A 58 -19.51 -21.94 -12.66
CA GLY A 58 -19.79 -21.59 -11.27
C GLY A 58 -18.67 -21.94 -10.29
N GLY A 59 -17.62 -22.63 -10.73
CA GLY A 59 -16.41 -22.85 -9.93
C GLY A 59 -15.73 -21.54 -9.55
N VAL A 60 -15.05 -21.52 -8.39
CA VAL A 60 -14.33 -20.35 -7.90
C VAL A 60 -12.84 -20.52 -8.15
N ILE A 61 -12.21 -19.51 -8.74
CA ILE A 61 -10.76 -19.41 -8.89
C ILE A 61 -10.23 -18.45 -7.81
N PRO A 62 -9.37 -18.92 -6.88
CA PRO A 62 -8.70 -18.08 -5.92
C PRO A 62 -7.92 -16.95 -6.60
N CYS A 63 -8.01 -15.75 -6.05
CA CYS A 63 -7.28 -14.59 -6.53
C CYS A 63 -6.74 -13.77 -5.37
N ALA A 64 -5.53 -13.22 -5.56
CA ALA A 64 -4.83 -12.42 -4.56
C ALA A 64 -4.10 -11.25 -5.23
N GLN A 65 -3.83 -10.19 -4.46
CA GLN A 65 -3.03 -9.05 -4.92
C GLN A 65 -1.59 -9.50 -5.22
N ASN A 66 -1.02 -9.04 -6.34
CA ASN A 66 0.32 -9.39 -6.78
C ASN A 66 1.22 -8.15 -6.93
N GLY A 67 1.67 -7.60 -5.81
CA GLY A 67 2.44 -6.36 -5.77
C GLY A 67 1.60 -5.13 -5.44
N ASP A 68 2.19 -3.96 -5.61
CA ASP A 68 1.55 -2.69 -5.24
C ASP A 68 0.52 -2.26 -6.29
N ILE A 69 -0.52 -1.56 -5.83
CA ILE A 69 -1.48 -0.93 -6.75
C ILE A 69 -0.86 0.38 -7.23
N GLU A 70 -0.81 0.54 -8.55
CA GLU A 70 -0.19 1.71 -9.18
C GLU A 70 -1.27 2.69 -9.67
N CYS A 71 -0.93 3.97 -9.70
CA CYS A 71 -1.76 5.00 -10.32
C CYS A 71 -0.90 5.90 -11.17
N GLN A 72 -1.40 6.16 -12.36
CA GLN A 72 -0.83 7.09 -13.29
C GLN A 72 -1.77 8.27 -13.46
N GLU A 73 -1.27 9.49 -13.30
CA GLU A 73 -2.04 10.70 -13.62
C GLU A 73 -2.41 10.72 -15.11
N VAL A 74 -3.70 10.84 -15.38
CA VAL A 74 -4.25 11.00 -16.74
C VAL A 74 -4.50 12.47 -17.04
N SER A 75 -5.05 13.21 -16.07
CA SER A 75 -5.35 14.63 -16.22
C SER A 75 -5.46 15.33 -14.88
N ARG A 76 -5.13 16.62 -14.85
CA ARG A 76 -5.29 17.49 -13.69
C ARG A 76 -5.89 18.82 -14.12
N THR A 77 -6.90 19.28 -13.39
CA THR A 77 -7.58 20.56 -13.63
C THR A 77 -7.65 21.35 -12.33
N ASP A 78 -7.15 22.58 -12.33
CA ASP A 78 -7.28 23.51 -11.20
C ASP A 78 -8.74 23.93 -11.04
N VAL A 79 -9.28 23.78 -9.83
CA VAL A 79 -10.66 24.20 -9.47
C VAL A 79 -10.68 25.39 -8.52
N GLY A 80 -9.51 25.98 -8.23
CA GLY A 80 -9.33 27.13 -7.36
C GLY A 80 -9.05 26.75 -5.90
N GLY A 81 -8.48 27.69 -5.16
CA GLY A 81 -8.23 27.53 -3.72
C GLY A 81 -7.14 26.51 -3.37
N GLY A 82 -6.31 26.11 -4.33
CA GLY A 82 -5.26 25.09 -4.14
C GLY A 82 -5.74 23.65 -4.35
N PHE A 83 -7.00 23.45 -4.74
CA PHE A 83 -7.57 22.15 -5.06
C PHE A 83 -7.51 21.87 -6.55
N PHE A 84 -7.29 20.60 -6.89
CA PHE A 84 -7.22 20.11 -8.24
C PHE A 84 -8.11 18.90 -8.39
N THR A 85 -8.90 18.85 -9.46
CA THR A 85 -9.57 17.64 -9.90
C THR A 85 -8.58 16.81 -10.72
N ILE A 86 -8.24 15.63 -10.21
CA ILE A 86 -7.25 14.72 -10.78
C ILE A 86 -7.97 13.46 -11.22
N THR A 87 -7.70 13.04 -12.45
CA THR A 87 -8.09 11.72 -12.94
C THR A 87 -6.84 10.86 -13.00
N VAL A 88 -6.89 9.71 -12.34
CA VAL A 88 -5.83 8.71 -12.34
C VAL A 88 -6.32 7.43 -13.01
N LEU A 89 -5.42 6.76 -13.73
CA LEU A 89 -5.59 5.38 -14.18
C LEU A 89 -4.98 4.49 -13.09
N VAL A 90 -5.82 3.70 -12.42
CA VAL A 90 -5.39 2.77 -11.38
C VAL A 90 -5.17 1.39 -12.03
N THR A 91 -4.03 0.78 -11.75
CA THR A 91 -3.64 -0.57 -12.19
C THR A 91 -3.56 -1.49 -10.98
N VAL A 92 -4.34 -2.56 -11.00
CA VAL A 92 -4.45 -3.53 -9.91
C VAL A 92 -3.89 -4.87 -10.38
N PRO A 93 -2.68 -5.23 -9.97
CA PRO A 93 -2.10 -6.52 -10.29
C PRO A 93 -2.68 -7.60 -9.38
N ILE A 94 -3.10 -8.72 -9.97
CA ILE A 94 -3.59 -9.90 -9.27
C ILE A 94 -2.94 -11.16 -9.81
N THR A 95 -2.86 -12.18 -8.95
CA THR A 95 -2.54 -13.55 -9.34
C THR A 95 -3.78 -14.41 -9.18
N LEU A 96 -4.09 -15.17 -10.23
CA LEU A 96 -5.10 -16.21 -10.24
C LEU A 96 -4.41 -17.55 -10.00
N THR A 97 -4.93 -18.37 -9.09
CA THR A 97 -4.31 -19.66 -8.74
C THR A 97 -5.23 -20.81 -9.08
N ASN A 98 -4.73 -21.85 -9.74
CA ASN A 98 -5.51 -23.06 -9.96
C ASN A 98 -5.82 -23.72 -8.60
N PRO A 99 -7.11 -23.90 -8.23
CA PRO A 99 -7.47 -24.52 -6.95
C PRO A 99 -7.08 -26.00 -6.86
N ASN A 100 -6.88 -26.67 -7.99
CA ASN A 100 -6.50 -28.09 -8.06
C ASN A 100 -4.97 -28.30 -8.11
N ASP A 101 -4.22 -27.27 -8.52
CA ASP A 101 -2.76 -27.26 -8.54
C ASP A 101 -2.23 -25.87 -8.17
N PRO A 102 -1.90 -25.60 -6.89
CA PRO A 102 -1.44 -24.29 -6.44
C PRO A 102 -0.13 -23.79 -7.07
N THR A 103 0.59 -24.66 -7.81
CA THR A 103 1.81 -24.27 -8.52
C THR A 103 1.51 -23.64 -9.89
N GLU A 104 0.29 -23.82 -10.40
CA GLU A 104 -0.17 -23.23 -11.64
C GLU A 104 -0.88 -21.90 -11.33
N THR A 105 -0.22 -20.80 -11.68
CA THR A 105 -0.69 -19.44 -11.45
C THR A 105 -0.65 -18.62 -12.74
N GLU A 106 -1.57 -17.68 -12.86
CA GLU A 106 -1.60 -16.73 -13.98
C GLU A 106 -1.82 -15.30 -13.45
N ASP A 107 -0.91 -14.40 -13.81
CA ASP A 107 -0.98 -13.00 -13.41
C ASP A 107 -1.86 -12.20 -14.37
N LYS A 108 -2.65 -11.28 -13.80
CA LYS A 108 -3.53 -10.37 -14.53
C LYS A 108 -3.42 -8.97 -13.95
N GLU A 109 -3.68 -7.99 -14.79
CA GLU A 109 -3.79 -6.59 -14.39
C GLU A 109 -5.16 -6.08 -14.77
N PHE A 110 -5.86 -5.49 -13.80
CA PHE A 110 -7.12 -4.81 -14.05
C PHE A 110 -6.95 -3.31 -13.89
N THR A 111 -7.51 -2.56 -14.84
CA THR A 111 -7.42 -1.11 -14.84
C THR A 111 -8.78 -0.44 -14.78
N PHE A 112 -8.82 0.70 -14.09
CA PHE A 112 -9.99 1.57 -14.04
C PHE A 112 -9.54 3.02 -13.83
N THR A 113 -10.36 3.97 -14.25
CA THR A 113 -10.10 5.39 -13.99
C THR A 113 -10.81 5.85 -12.74
N LYS A 114 -10.17 6.73 -11.99
CA LYS A 114 -10.75 7.37 -10.81
C LYS A 114 -10.52 8.87 -10.86
N THR A 115 -11.59 9.63 -10.63
CA THR A 115 -11.51 11.09 -10.52
C THR A 115 -11.76 11.50 -9.07
N VAL A 116 -10.84 12.30 -8.52
CA VAL A 116 -10.89 12.84 -7.17
C VAL A 116 -10.55 14.33 -7.18
N THR A 117 -10.95 15.05 -6.14
CA THR A 117 -10.51 16.45 -5.93
C THR A 117 -9.70 16.51 -4.65
N LEU A 118 -8.43 16.90 -4.77
CA LEU A 118 -7.44 16.90 -3.68
C LEU A 118 -6.57 18.17 -3.77
N CYS A 119 -5.99 18.60 -2.66
CA CYS A 119 -4.92 19.60 -2.67
C CYS A 119 -3.65 18.98 -3.27
N CYS A 120 -3.38 19.29 -4.54
CA CYS A 120 -2.34 18.66 -5.34
C CYS A 120 -1.67 19.65 -6.30
N PRO A 121 -0.92 20.63 -5.77
CA PRO A 121 -0.30 21.68 -6.57
C PRO A 121 0.70 21.12 -7.59
N GLU A 122 1.09 21.94 -8.56
CA GLU A 122 2.07 21.57 -9.58
C GLU A 122 3.38 21.06 -8.94
N GLY A 123 3.92 19.98 -9.49
CA GLY A 123 5.11 19.29 -8.97
C GLY A 123 4.84 18.31 -7.82
N VAL A 124 3.59 18.16 -7.38
CA VAL A 124 3.14 17.09 -6.46
C VAL A 124 2.50 16.00 -7.29
N ASP A 125 2.82 14.73 -7.02
CA ASP A 125 2.36 13.58 -7.81
C ASP A 125 1.32 12.76 -7.03
N PRO A 126 0.27 12.22 -7.69
CA PRO A 126 -0.64 11.29 -7.06
C PRO A 126 0.03 9.93 -6.83
N ASP A 127 -0.19 9.36 -5.64
CA ASP A 127 0.28 8.03 -5.24
C ASP A 127 -0.86 7.22 -4.61
N CYS A 128 -0.84 5.91 -4.81
CA CYS A 128 -1.82 4.97 -4.31
C CYS A 128 -1.21 3.62 -3.93
N SER A 129 0.11 3.57 -3.75
CA SER A 129 0.85 2.38 -3.33
C SER A 129 0.33 1.76 -2.02
N GLU A 130 -0.27 2.56 -1.13
CA GLU A 130 -0.92 2.09 0.11
C GLU A 130 -2.32 1.48 -0.07
N SER A 131 -2.79 1.37 -1.32
CA SER A 131 -4.07 0.73 -1.62
C SER A 131 -3.97 -0.79 -1.54
N ILE A 132 -5.04 -1.44 -1.10
CA ILE A 132 -5.08 -2.90 -0.93
C ILE A 132 -6.37 -3.51 -1.48
N ILE A 133 -6.30 -4.76 -1.91
CA ILE A 133 -7.49 -5.56 -2.24
C ILE A 133 -8.08 -6.14 -0.95
N ASN A 134 -9.28 -5.71 -0.58
CA ASN A 134 -10.01 -6.24 0.58
C ASN A 134 -10.72 -7.56 0.27
N PHE A 135 -11.20 -7.70 -0.96
CA PHE A 135 -11.94 -8.87 -1.41
C PHE A 135 -11.62 -9.15 -2.87
N CYS A 136 -11.42 -10.41 -3.21
CA CYS A 136 -11.20 -10.87 -4.58
C CYS A 136 -11.94 -12.20 -4.78
N ASN A 137 -12.83 -12.26 -5.77
CA ASN A 137 -13.56 -13.47 -6.11
C ASN A 137 -13.73 -13.60 -7.62
N CYS A 138 -13.18 -14.64 -8.20
CA CYS A 138 -13.34 -14.96 -9.63
C CYS A 138 -14.18 -16.21 -9.80
N VAL A 139 -15.23 -16.13 -10.61
CA VAL A 139 -16.14 -17.24 -10.90
C VAL A 139 -16.02 -17.63 -12.37
N ILE A 140 -15.97 -18.93 -12.63
CA ILE A 140 -15.92 -19.50 -13.97
C ILE A 140 -17.30 -19.32 -14.63
N THR A 141 -17.35 -18.60 -15.74
CA THR A 141 -18.58 -18.36 -16.51
C THR A 141 -18.71 -19.26 -17.73
N ASP A 142 -17.60 -19.75 -18.26
CA ASP A 142 -17.57 -20.66 -19.41
C ASP A 142 -16.27 -21.47 -19.39
N VAL A 143 -16.35 -22.72 -19.85
CA VAL A 143 -15.22 -23.65 -19.94
C VAL A 143 -15.06 -24.09 -21.38
N SER A 144 -14.03 -23.56 -22.04
CA SER A 144 -13.71 -23.90 -23.43
C SER A 144 -12.47 -24.79 -23.51
N GLY A 145 -12.54 -25.86 -24.31
CA GLY A 145 -11.44 -26.78 -24.55
C GLY A 145 -11.30 -27.05 -26.04
N GLY A 146 -10.18 -26.68 -26.63
CA GLY A 146 -9.86 -27.05 -28.00
C GLY A 146 -9.58 -28.56 -28.10
N PRO A 147 -9.93 -29.22 -29.21
CA PRO A 147 -9.63 -30.65 -29.43
C PRO A 147 -8.12 -30.98 -29.51
N SER A 148 -7.24 -29.97 -29.44
CA SER A 148 -5.81 -30.10 -29.71
C SER A 148 -4.93 -30.44 -28.51
N ASN A 149 -5.38 -30.23 -27.26
CA ASN A 149 -4.59 -30.52 -26.05
C ASN A 149 -5.44 -31.20 -24.96
N PRO A 150 -5.37 -32.53 -24.79
CA PRO A 150 -6.04 -33.22 -23.69
C PRO A 150 -5.34 -32.88 -22.37
N GLY A 151 -5.86 -31.90 -21.65
CA GLY A 151 -5.40 -31.58 -20.30
C GLY A 151 -5.36 -30.09 -19.94
N GLU A 152 -5.46 -29.18 -20.90
CA GLU A 152 -5.48 -27.72 -20.67
C GLU A 152 -6.85 -27.15 -21.09
N ARG A 153 -7.49 -26.40 -20.20
CA ARG A 153 -8.79 -25.76 -20.43
C ARG A 153 -8.62 -24.25 -20.42
N THR A 154 -9.27 -23.56 -21.35
CA THR A 154 -9.37 -22.10 -21.33
C THR A 154 -10.66 -21.72 -20.61
N LEU A 155 -10.51 -21.10 -19.45
CA LEU A 155 -11.62 -20.70 -18.59
C LEU A 155 -11.91 -19.23 -18.82
N SER A 156 -13.18 -18.90 -19.08
CA SER A 156 -13.66 -17.52 -19.00
C SER A 156 -14.11 -17.25 -17.58
N LEU A 157 -13.62 -16.18 -16.97
CA LEU A 157 -13.87 -15.82 -15.59
C LEU A 157 -14.49 -14.43 -15.52
N THR A 158 -15.44 -14.24 -14.60
CA THR A 158 -15.84 -12.92 -14.11
C THR A 158 -15.28 -12.73 -12.70
N CYS A 159 -14.35 -11.79 -12.57
CA CYS A 159 -13.71 -11.43 -11.31
C CYS A 159 -14.37 -10.19 -10.71
N THR A 160 -14.76 -10.28 -9.44
CA THR A 160 -15.25 -9.17 -8.62
C THR A 160 -14.22 -8.87 -7.53
N LEU A 161 -13.74 -7.63 -7.51
CA LEU A 161 -12.74 -7.13 -6.59
C LEU A 161 -13.32 -5.97 -5.79
N GLN A 162 -13.00 -5.93 -4.50
CA GLN A 162 -13.20 -4.75 -3.66
C GLN A 162 -11.83 -4.20 -3.26
N ILE A 163 -11.56 -2.98 -3.67
CA ILE A 163 -10.28 -2.31 -3.46
C ILE A 163 -10.49 -1.20 -2.42
N CYS A 164 -9.67 -1.21 -1.38
CA CYS A 164 -9.49 -0.06 -0.51
C CYS A 164 -8.49 0.88 -1.20
N LEU A 165 -9.00 1.83 -1.96
CA LEU A 165 -8.19 2.78 -2.72
C LEU A 165 -7.83 3.96 -1.79
N VAL A 166 -6.55 4.07 -1.47
CA VAL A 166 -5.98 5.21 -0.75
C VAL A 166 -5.21 6.05 -1.76
N LEU A 167 -5.68 7.26 -2.04
CA LEU A 167 -5.02 8.20 -2.94
C LEU A 167 -4.40 9.34 -2.13
N LYS A 168 -3.14 9.66 -2.42
CA LYS A 168 -2.35 10.71 -1.78
C LYS A 168 -1.74 11.62 -2.83
N CYS A 169 -1.56 12.89 -2.48
CA CYS A 169 -0.73 13.80 -3.26
C CYS A 169 0.60 14.01 -2.53
N ILE A 170 1.68 13.46 -3.10
CA ILE A 170 2.99 13.39 -2.46
C ILE A 170 4.04 14.20 -3.22
N LEU A 171 4.99 14.75 -2.47
CA LEU A 171 6.21 15.35 -3.03
C LEU A 171 7.41 14.91 -2.22
N ARG A 172 8.42 14.38 -2.90
CA ARG A 172 9.72 14.08 -2.31
C ARG A 172 10.42 15.39 -1.94
N VAL A 173 10.58 15.64 -0.65
CA VAL A 173 11.22 16.85 -0.12
C VAL A 173 12.44 16.52 0.71
N GLN A 174 13.33 17.50 0.88
CA GLN A 174 14.43 17.46 1.82
C GLN A 174 14.12 18.35 3.01
N LEU A 175 14.05 17.77 4.22
CA LEU A 175 13.82 18.50 5.45
C LEU A 175 15.11 18.60 6.26
N LEU A 176 15.35 19.79 6.81
CA LEU A 176 16.40 20.02 7.79
C LEU A 176 15.83 19.74 9.18
N VAL A 177 16.21 18.61 9.77
CA VAL A 177 15.71 18.16 11.07
C VAL A 177 16.82 18.27 12.11
N PRO A 178 16.59 19.02 13.20
CA PRO A 178 17.48 19.00 14.36
C PRO A 178 17.56 17.58 14.93
N SER A 179 18.78 17.04 15.06
CA SER A 179 18.98 15.67 15.55
C SER A 179 19.90 15.62 16.77
N TYR A 180 19.64 14.63 17.63
CA TYR A 180 20.48 14.31 18.78
C TYR A 180 21.36 13.07 18.53
N GLY A 181 21.25 12.46 17.35
CA GLY A 181 21.91 11.21 16.97
C GLY A 181 20.93 10.14 16.51
N PHE A 182 21.42 8.89 16.45
CA PHE A 182 20.59 7.73 16.10
C PHE A 182 19.99 7.10 17.35
N CYS A 183 18.77 6.59 17.24
CA CYS A 183 18.22 5.72 18.27
C CYS A 183 19.01 4.41 18.30
N VAL A 184 19.68 4.12 19.40
CA VAL A 184 20.34 2.82 19.63
C VAL A 184 19.33 1.89 20.29
N PRO A 185 18.97 0.74 19.69
CA PRO A 185 18.04 -0.20 20.30
C PRO A 185 18.55 -0.66 21.68
N ALA A 186 17.69 -0.60 22.69
CA ALA A 186 17.99 -1.21 23.98
C ALA A 186 17.93 -2.74 23.87
N PRO A 187 18.77 -3.49 24.60
CA PRO A 187 18.66 -4.94 24.64
C PRO A 187 17.29 -5.36 25.21
N CYS A 188 16.69 -6.39 24.62
CA CYS A 188 15.43 -6.95 25.09
C CYS A 188 15.59 -7.40 26.56
N VAL A 189 14.77 -6.85 27.45
CA VAL A 189 14.64 -7.36 28.81
C VAL A 189 13.74 -8.59 28.78
N THR A 190 14.30 -9.77 29.06
CA THR A 190 13.51 -10.94 29.41
C THR A 190 12.99 -10.74 30.83
N LEU A 191 11.75 -10.24 30.96
CA LEU A 191 11.12 -10.11 32.28
C LEU A 191 10.87 -11.51 32.86
N PRO A 192 11.49 -11.87 34.00
CA PRO A 192 11.08 -13.05 34.72
C PRO A 192 9.76 -12.74 35.46
N GLY A 193 8.65 -13.25 34.92
CA GLY A 193 7.55 -13.75 35.74
C GLY A 193 6.58 -12.77 36.41
N VAL A 194 6.26 -11.58 35.86
CA VAL A 194 5.06 -10.85 36.30
C VAL A 194 4.28 -10.24 35.14
N CYS A 195 3.01 -10.66 35.03
CA CYS A 195 1.99 -10.05 34.19
C CYS A 195 1.19 -9.00 34.97
N PRO A 196 0.77 -7.88 34.33
CA PRO A 196 1.24 -7.38 33.05
C PRO A 196 2.48 -6.49 33.23
N PRO A 197 3.46 -6.55 32.32
CA PRO A 197 4.65 -5.71 32.40
C PRO A 197 4.30 -4.24 32.14
N THR A 198 4.87 -3.33 32.92
CA THR A 198 4.80 -1.90 32.64
C THR A 198 5.42 -1.63 31.26
N PRO A 199 4.73 -0.90 30.36
CA PRO A 199 5.31 -0.54 29.08
C PRO A 199 6.65 0.19 29.28
N PRO A 200 7.61 -0.01 28.39
CA PRO A 200 8.89 0.68 28.50
C PRO A 200 8.69 2.20 28.38
N ALA A 201 9.62 2.98 28.91
CA ALA A 201 9.49 4.44 28.98
C ALA A 201 9.26 5.10 27.60
N GLN A 202 9.70 4.48 26.50
CA GLN A 202 9.43 4.97 25.14
C GLN A 202 7.95 4.91 24.70
N CYS A 203 7.07 4.30 25.49
CA CYS A 203 5.63 4.23 25.23
C CYS A 203 4.83 5.30 25.96
N PHE A 204 5.48 6.20 26.72
CA PHE A 204 4.86 7.25 27.52
C PHE A 204 5.43 8.62 27.17
#